data_AF-A0A937GCT2-F1
#
_entry.id   AF-A0A937GCT2-F1
#
_cell.length_a   1.000
_cell.length_b   1.000
_cell.length_c   1.000
_cell.angle_alpha   90.00
_cell.angle_beta   90.00
_cell.angle_gamma   90.00
#
_symmetry.space_group_name_H-M   'P 1'
#
loop_
_entity.id
_entity.type
_entity.pdbx_description
1 polymer ?
#
loop_
_entity_poly.entity_id
_entity_poly.type
_entity_poly.pdbx_seq_one_letter_code
_entity_poly.pdbx_strand_id
1 'polypeptide(L)'
;PVDLSAGTHQLSTVAGHVSGIDIDRIVLDTGSGPLSPMVRDVDMSRTDTVVSADLETLEEPGWLVFAESFSSGWTARVDGEDLGPAVAVNGYAMAWQLDAGRGGRVDIVWEPQTWVNRGLALGVIATLVVAIVALPRRRRDAPGEPRPPLAHGTLMPLMMIGLAAGPLGLAAPLLAPAVRRGRWRTALVLGMPLIAAWAWVAQRELRWDTPLDLRWPGTFGWVQPWVIVIVVTVVWTVCWPDATPVDEVQEQASDDDH
;
A
#
# COMPACT_ATOMS: atom_id res chain seq x y z
N PRO A 1 55.88 14.17 -13.76
CA PRO A 1 55.66 12.75 -13.42
C PRO A 1 56.61 12.38 -12.28
N VAL A 2 56.18 11.52 -11.36
CA VAL A 2 57.00 11.02 -10.25
C VAL A 2 57.19 9.53 -10.49
N ASP A 3 58.44 9.07 -10.51
CA ASP A 3 58.77 7.66 -10.67
C ASP A 3 58.86 7.00 -9.29
N LEU A 4 58.00 6.01 -9.04
CA LEU A 4 57.90 5.31 -7.77
C LEU A 4 58.15 3.82 -8.02
N SER A 5 59.21 3.29 -7.43
CA SER A 5 59.48 1.85 -7.47
C SER A 5 58.44 1.05 -6.66
N ALA A 6 58.42 -0.27 -6.82
CA ALA A 6 57.62 -1.11 -5.92
C ALA A 6 58.12 -0.97 -4.48
N GLY A 7 57.21 -0.70 -3.53
CA GLY A 7 57.54 -0.56 -2.12
C GLY A 7 56.75 0.54 -1.43
N THR A 8 57.16 0.85 -0.19
CA THR A 8 56.55 1.90 0.62
C THR A 8 57.18 3.26 0.31
N HIS A 9 56.35 4.25 0.01
CA HIS A 9 56.77 5.63 -0.22
C HIS A 9 56.04 6.57 0.73
N GLN A 10 56.70 7.66 1.12
CA GLN A 10 56.10 8.71 1.95
C GLN A 10 55.97 9.99 1.14
N LEU A 11 54.75 10.51 1.04
CA LEU A 11 54.49 11.85 0.51
C LEU A 11 54.26 12.80 1.70
N SER A 12 55.06 13.85 1.76
CA SER A 12 54.92 14.91 2.76
C SER A 12 54.67 16.24 2.06
N THR A 13 53.75 17.03 2.62
CA THR A 13 53.43 18.37 2.13
C THR A 13 53.77 19.43 3.18
N VAL A 14 53.94 20.66 2.73
CA VAL A 14 54.13 21.82 3.63
C VAL A 14 52.76 22.31 4.07
N ALA A 15 52.60 22.62 5.36
CA ALA A 15 51.35 23.12 5.91
C ALA A 15 50.92 24.43 5.23
N GLY A 16 49.63 24.58 4.92
CA GLY A 16 49.13 25.71 4.13
C GLY A 16 49.33 27.09 4.76
N HIS A 17 49.32 27.19 6.09
CA HIS A 17 49.67 28.45 6.78
C HIS A 17 51.15 28.87 6.58
N VAL A 18 52.01 27.94 6.19
CA VAL A 18 53.44 28.19 5.89
C VAL A 18 53.65 28.41 4.40
N SER A 19 53.04 27.60 3.54
CA SER A 19 53.19 27.68 2.08
C SER A 19 52.26 28.71 1.41
N GLY A 20 51.21 29.15 2.11
CA GLY A 20 50.10 29.93 1.55
C GLY A 20 49.10 29.10 0.72
N ILE A 21 49.27 27.77 0.65
CA ILE A 21 48.45 26.87 -0.18
C ILE A 21 47.99 25.67 0.66
N ASP A 22 46.68 25.55 0.87
CA ASP A 22 46.07 24.34 1.45
C ASP A 22 45.80 23.29 0.38
N ILE A 23 46.24 22.06 0.65
CA ILE A 23 46.06 20.92 -0.24
C ILE A 23 44.79 20.18 0.15
N ASP A 24 43.79 20.21 -0.74
CA ASP A 24 42.51 19.52 -0.55
C ASP A 24 42.59 18.03 -0.98
N ARG A 25 43.30 17.74 -2.08
CA ARG A 25 43.41 16.38 -2.64
C ARG A 25 44.74 16.14 -3.34
N ILE A 26 45.29 14.95 -3.14
CA ILE A 26 46.43 14.41 -3.89
C ILE A 26 45.93 13.18 -4.66
N VAL A 27 46.09 13.17 -5.98
CA VAL A 27 45.75 12.03 -6.84
C VAL A 27 47.04 11.52 -7.47
N LEU A 28 47.31 10.23 -7.27
CA LEU A 28 48.39 9.51 -7.94
C LEU A 28 47.76 8.74 -9.11
N ASP A 29 48.07 9.15 -10.33
CA ASP A 29 47.59 8.48 -11.55
C ASP A 29 48.79 8.09 -12.42
N THR A 30 48.63 7.00 -13.16
CA THR A 30 49.61 6.44 -14.09
C THR A 30 49.70 7.21 -15.41
N GLY A 31 48.91 8.27 -15.57
CA GLY A 31 48.90 9.11 -16.77
C GLY A 31 48.13 8.51 -17.95
N SER A 32 47.56 7.30 -17.79
CA SER A 32 46.59 6.73 -18.72
C SER A 32 45.21 7.40 -18.60
N GLY A 33 45.00 8.21 -17.55
CA GLY A 33 43.73 8.85 -17.25
C GLY A 33 42.66 7.82 -16.91
N PRO A 34 41.63 8.18 -16.13
CA PRO A 34 40.44 7.35 -16.08
C PRO A 34 39.86 7.28 -17.50
N LEU A 35 39.66 6.06 -18.01
CA LEU A 35 38.81 5.86 -19.18
C LEU A 35 37.42 6.36 -18.79
N SER A 36 37.02 7.51 -19.30
CA SER A 36 35.65 7.99 -19.14
C SER A 36 34.74 7.00 -19.88
N PRO A 37 33.80 6.34 -19.18
CA PRO A 37 32.88 5.44 -19.86
C PRO A 37 32.09 6.25 -20.88
N MET A 38 31.92 5.70 -22.08
CA MET A 38 31.01 6.26 -23.05
C MET A 38 29.59 6.06 -22.52
N VAL A 39 28.97 7.14 -22.07
CA VAL A 39 27.57 7.14 -21.64
C VAL A 39 26.71 7.48 -22.82
N ARG A 40 25.72 6.62 -23.09
CA ARG A 40 24.69 6.88 -24.09
C ARG A 40 23.36 6.97 -23.36
N ASP A 41 22.73 8.14 -23.44
CA ASP A 41 21.38 8.31 -22.96
C ASP A 41 20.40 7.60 -23.89
N VAL A 42 19.39 6.97 -23.31
CA VAL A 42 18.35 6.25 -24.05
C VAL A 42 17.01 6.89 -23.73
N ASP A 43 16.28 7.26 -24.79
CA ASP A 43 14.91 7.76 -24.63
C ASP A 43 14.02 6.66 -24.06
N MET A 44 13.28 7.02 -23.01
CA MET A 44 12.46 6.08 -22.26
C MET A 44 11.04 6.59 -22.09
N SER A 45 10.10 5.65 -22.07
CA SER A 45 8.73 5.86 -21.60
C SER A 45 8.58 5.26 -20.21
N ARG A 46 7.79 5.91 -19.35
CA ARG A 46 7.66 5.52 -17.94
C ARG A 46 6.22 5.56 -17.50
N THR A 47 5.84 4.54 -16.75
CA THR A 47 4.64 4.48 -15.89
C THR A 47 5.09 4.31 -14.43
N ASP A 48 4.14 4.16 -13.52
CA ASP A 48 4.46 3.96 -12.09
C ASP A 48 5.24 2.66 -11.82
N THR A 49 5.11 1.65 -12.68
CA THR A 49 5.64 0.30 -12.44
C THR A 49 6.45 -0.29 -13.58
N VAL A 50 6.51 0.39 -14.72
CA VAL A 50 7.22 -0.05 -15.92
C VAL A 50 7.98 1.12 -16.53
N VAL A 51 9.23 0.88 -16.88
CA VAL A 51 10.05 1.76 -17.73
C VAL A 51 10.40 0.97 -18.98
N SER A 52 10.11 1.53 -20.14
CA SER A 52 10.36 0.89 -21.43
C SER A 52 11.22 1.79 -22.31
N ALA A 53 12.22 1.22 -22.97
CA ALA A 53 13.12 1.92 -23.87
C ALA A 53 13.51 1.01 -25.04
N ASP A 54 13.80 1.59 -26.20
CA ASP A 54 14.33 0.83 -27.34
C ASP A 54 15.86 1.00 -27.37
N LEU A 55 16.58 -0.10 -27.22
CA LEU A 55 18.04 -0.15 -27.15
C LEU A 55 18.62 -0.48 -28.53
N GLU A 56 19.52 0.36 -29.02
CA GLU A 56 20.33 0.05 -30.19
C GLU A 56 21.25 -1.16 -29.92
N THR A 57 21.51 -1.95 -30.96
CA THR A 57 22.42 -3.09 -30.83
C THR A 57 23.82 -2.65 -30.41
N LEU A 58 24.30 -3.19 -29.31
CA LEU A 58 25.61 -2.93 -28.76
C LEU A 58 26.71 -3.54 -29.63
N GLU A 59 27.68 -2.75 -30.08
CA GLU A 59 28.86 -3.26 -30.80
C GLU A 59 29.87 -3.94 -29.86
N GLU A 60 29.93 -3.47 -28.62
CA GLU A 60 30.80 -3.97 -27.54
C GLU A 60 29.96 -4.25 -26.28
N PRO A 61 30.41 -5.12 -25.37
CA PRO A 61 29.71 -5.37 -24.12
C PRO A 61 29.53 -4.08 -23.31
N GLY A 62 28.36 -3.92 -22.69
CA GLY A 62 27.98 -2.70 -22.01
C GLY A 62 27.18 -2.96 -20.74
N TRP A 63 26.83 -1.86 -20.06
CA TRP A 63 25.96 -1.88 -18.90
C TRP A 63 24.72 -1.06 -19.19
N LEU A 64 23.55 -1.69 -19.08
CA LEU A 64 22.31 -0.95 -18.96
C LEU A 64 22.26 -0.38 -17.54
N VAL A 65 22.33 0.95 -17.42
CA VAL A 65 22.28 1.62 -16.12
C VAL A 65 20.94 2.29 -15.93
N PHE A 66 20.26 1.93 -14.85
CA PHE A 66 19.05 2.60 -14.39
C PHE A 66 19.38 3.41 -13.14
N ALA A 67 19.48 4.74 -13.33
CA ALA A 67 19.91 5.71 -12.33
C ALA A 67 18.84 6.00 -11.25
N GLU A 68 18.26 4.93 -10.70
CA GLU A 68 17.34 4.93 -9.57
C GLU A 68 18.00 4.20 -8.39
N SER A 69 17.55 4.51 -7.18
CA SER A 69 18.08 3.87 -5.96
C SER A 69 17.95 2.34 -6.03
N PHE A 70 19.03 1.64 -5.67
CA PHE A 70 19.11 0.19 -5.72
C PHE A 70 17.97 -0.49 -4.95
N SER A 71 17.30 -1.45 -5.61
CA SER A 71 16.24 -2.27 -5.04
C SER A 71 16.17 -3.61 -5.75
N SER A 72 15.91 -4.68 -5.00
CA SER A 72 15.69 -6.03 -5.55
C SER A 72 14.29 -6.22 -6.16
N GLY A 73 13.42 -5.20 -6.11
CA GLY A 73 12.06 -5.27 -6.67
C GLY A 73 11.98 -4.95 -8.16
N TRP A 74 13.02 -4.34 -8.73
CA TRP A 74 13.12 -4.07 -10.16
C TRP A 74 13.77 -5.23 -10.89
N THR A 75 13.19 -5.63 -12.02
CA THR A 75 13.76 -6.62 -12.95
C THR A 75 13.83 -6.01 -14.34
N ALA A 76 14.83 -6.39 -15.13
CA ALA A 76 15.00 -5.90 -16.48
C ALA A 76 14.93 -7.06 -17.47
N ARG A 77 14.23 -6.84 -18.58
CA ARG A 77 14.10 -7.79 -19.68
C ARG A 77 14.46 -7.10 -20.99
N VAL A 78 15.05 -7.85 -21.91
CA VAL A 78 15.28 -7.42 -23.30
C VAL A 78 14.56 -8.37 -24.22
N ASP A 79 13.63 -7.86 -25.03
CA ASP A 79 12.76 -8.66 -25.90
C ASP A 79 12.09 -9.85 -25.17
N GLY A 80 11.76 -9.65 -23.90
CA GLY A 80 11.11 -10.64 -23.03
C GLY A 80 12.04 -11.58 -22.28
N GLU A 81 13.35 -11.57 -22.57
CA GLU A 81 14.35 -12.40 -21.86
C GLU A 81 14.94 -11.64 -20.67
N ASP A 82 14.99 -12.30 -19.51
CA ASP A 82 15.42 -11.74 -18.24
C ASP A 82 16.95 -11.54 -18.18
N LEU A 83 17.36 -10.35 -17.78
CA LEU A 83 18.77 -9.99 -17.58
C LEU A 83 19.30 -10.46 -16.22
N GLY A 84 18.45 -11.02 -15.37
CA GLY A 84 18.81 -11.49 -14.04
C GLY A 84 18.90 -10.36 -13.00
N PRO A 85 19.57 -10.61 -11.87
CA PRO A 85 19.60 -9.65 -10.77
C PRO A 85 20.44 -8.42 -11.11
N ALA A 86 19.94 -7.25 -10.73
CA ALA A 86 20.67 -6.00 -10.85
C ALA A 86 21.91 -5.98 -9.93
N VAL A 87 22.96 -5.30 -10.39
CA VAL A 87 24.12 -4.94 -9.56
C VAL A 87 24.11 -3.45 -9.23
N ALA A 88 24.68 -3.07 -8.09
CA ALA A 88 24.81 -1.68 -7.71
C ALA A 88 26.03 -1.05 -8.40
N VAL A 89 25.82 0.07 -9.10
CA VAL A 89 26.88 0.89 -9.71
C VAL A 89 26.82 2.32 -9.19
N ASN A 90 27.96 3.02 -9.21
CA ASN A 90 28.08 4.41 -8.74
C ASN A 90 27.58 4.63 -7.29
N GLY A 91 27.55 3.57 -6.47
CA GLY A 91 27.12 3.62 -5.07
C GLY A 91 25.61 3.70 -4.84
N TYR A 92 24.78 3.76 -5.88
CA TYR A 92 23.32 3.82 -5.71
C TYR A 92 22.51 3.23 -6.87
N ALA A 93 22.99 3.30 -8.11
CA ALA A 93 22.22 2.97 -9.30
C ALA A 93 22.16 1.45 -9.52
N MET A 94 21.14 0.99 -10.22
CA MET A 94 21.01 -0.40 -10.66
C MET A 94 21.60 -0.55 -12.05
N ALA A 95 22.28 -1.66 -12.32
CA ALA A 95 22.75 -1.98 -13.66
C ALA A 95 22.63 -3.46 -13.98
N TRP A 96 22.53 -3.75 -15.28
CA TRP A 96 22.56 -5.10 -15.85
C TRP A 96 23.62 -5.17 -16.94
N GLN A 97 24.38 -6.26 -16.95
CA GLN A 97 25.39 -6.49 -17.97
C GLN A 97 24.72 -6.93 -19.27
N LEU A 98 25.15 -6.35 -20.37
CA LEU A 98 24.70 -6.70 -21.71
C LEU A 98 25.89 -7.13 -22.55
N ASP A 99 25.75 -8.27 -23.24
CA ASP A 99 26.76 -8.75 -24.19
C ASP A 99 26.73 -7.95 -25.50
N ALA A 100 27.85 -8.00 -26.23
CA ALA A 100 27.90 -7.48 -27.59
C ALA A 100 26.86 -8.17 -28.48
N GLY A 101 26.23 -7.42 -29.38
CA GLY A 101 25.14 -7.87 -30.23
C GLY A 101 23.76 -7.84 -29.56
N ARG A 102 23.66 -7.46 -28.27
CA ARG A 102 22.38 -7.30 -27.58
C ARG A 102 21.77 -5.93 -27.89
N GLY A 103 20.48 -5.91 -28.19
CA GLY A 103 19.65 -4.72 -28.44
C GLY A 103 18.18 -5.14 -28.45
N GLY A 104 17.27 -4.20 -28.73
CA GLY A 104 15.83 -4.46 -28.75
C GLY A 104 15.07 -3.70 -27.67
N ARG A 105 13.83 -4.11 -27.40
CA ARG A 105 13.00 -3.44 -26.40
C ARG A 105 13.41 -3.86 -25.00
N VAL A 106 13.83 -2.89 -24.21
CA VAL A 106 14.12 -3.04 -22.78
C VAL A 106 12.86 -2.71 -21.99
N ASP A 107 12.45 -3.61 -21.10
CA ASP A 107 11.40 -3.38 -20.12
C ASP A 107 11.94 -3.59 -18.70
N ILE A 108 11.96 -2.54 -17.90
CA ILE A 108 12.31 -2.56 -16.48
C ILE A 108 11.02 -2.50 -15.67
N VAL A 109 10.71 -3.57 -14.93
CA VAL A 109 9.40 -3.80 -14.30
C VAL A 109 9.54 -3.96 -12.79
N TRP A 110 8.65 -3.29 -12.04
CA TRP A 110 8.49 -3.47 -10.61
C TRP A 110 7.66 -4.72 -10.30
N GLU A 111 8.33 -5.83 -10.01
CA GLU A 111 7.67 -7.13 -9.78
C GLU A 111 6.73 -7.19 -8.57
N PRO A 112 7.00 -6.52 -7.43
CA PRO A 112 6.12 -6.60 -6.26
C PRO A 112 4.67 -6.20 -6.55
N GLN A 113 4.42 -5.36 -7.56
CA GLN A 113 3.06 -4.98 -7.96
C GLN A 113 2.22 -6.19 -8.38
N THR A 114 2.82 -7.22 -8.98
CA THR A 114 2.09 -8.40 -9.47
C THR A 114 1.45 -9.18 -8.33
N TRP A 115 2.15 -9.30 -7.20
CA TRP A 115 1.63 -9.95 -6.00
C TRP A 115 0.50 -9.15 -5.36
N VAL A 116 0.63 -7.82 -5.33
CA VAL A 116 -0.43 -6.91 -4.86
C VAL A 116 -1.68 -7.05 -5.73
N ASN A 117 -1.52 -7.03 -7.06
CA ASN A 117 -2.63 -7.19 -8.00
C ASN A 117 -3.34 -8.54 -7.83
N ARG A 118 -2.58 -9.64 -7.65
CA ARG A 118 -3.14 -10.98 -7.37
C ARG A 118 -3.89 -11.00 -6.04
N GLY A 119 -3.34 -10.38 -5.00
CA GLY A 119 -3.98 -10.26 -3.69
C GLY A 119 -5.30 -9.49 -3.75
N LEU A 120 -5.32 -8.37 -4.48
CA LEU A 120 -6.53 -7.58 -4.72
C LEU A 120 -7.58 -8.39 -5.50
N ALA A 121 -7.20 -9.08 -6.57
CA ALA A 121 -8.11 -9.93 -7.33
C ALA A 121 -8.72 -11.04 -6.46
N LEU A 122 -7.90 -11.68 -5.62
CA LEU A 122 -8.37 -12.69 -4.67
C LEU A 122 -9.34 -12.09 -3.64
N GLY A 123 -9.06 -10.89 -3.13
CA GLY A 123 -9.95 -10.17 -2.22
C GLY A 123 -11.31 -9.85 -2.84
N VAL A 124 -11.33 -9.42 -4.12
CA VAL A 124 -12.57 -9.21 -4.89
C VAL A 124 -13.35 -10.52 -5.03
N ILE A 125 -12.68 -11.62 -5.39
CA ILE A 125 -13.32 -12.94 -5.52
C ILE A 125 -13.93 -13.39 -4.19
N ALA A 126 -13.18 -13.28 -3.09
CA ALA A 126 -13.67 -13.65 -1.76
C ALA A 126 -14.90 -12.83 -1.35
N THR A 127 -14.87 -11.52 -1.62
CA THR A 127 -15.99 -10.61 -1.35
C THR A 127 -17.25 -11.02 -2.15
N LEU A 128 -17.08 -11.37 -3.42
CA LEU A 128 -18.19 -11.84 -4.27
C LEU A 128 -18.77 -13.16 -3.77
N VAL A 129 -17.93 -14.12 -3.37
CA VAL A 129 -18.39 -15.41 -2.81
C VAL A 129 -19.23 -15.19 -1.56
N VAL A 130 -18.75 -14.33 -0.65
CA VAL A 130 -19.49 -13.98 0.57
C VAL A 130 -20.82 -13.31 0.23
N ALA A 131 -20.84 -12.37 -0.72
CA ALA A 131 -22.06 -11.71 -1.16
C ALA A 131 -23.08 -12.71 -1.76
N ILE A 132 -22.61 -13.66 -2.58
CA ILE A 132 -23.46 -14.70 -3.19
C ILE A 132 -24.05 -15.63 -2.11
N VAL A 133 -23.25 -16.04 -1.12
CA VAL A 133 -23.74 -16.88 -0.02
C VAL A 133 -24.72 -16.13 0.88
N ALA A 134 -24.53 -14.82 1.05
CA ALA A 134 -25.42 -13.95 1.80
C ALA A 134 -26.73 -13.62 1.06
N LEU A 135 -26.83 -13.90 -0.24
CA LEU A 135 -28.10 -13.73 -0.97
C LEU A 135 -29.17 -14.62 -0.33
N PRO A 136 -30.36 -14.08 -0.04
CA PRO A 136 -31.44 -14.86 0.53
C PRO A 136 -31.83 -15.97 -0.45
N ARG A 137 -31.46 -17.20 -0.14
CA ARG A 137 -32.07 -18.37 -0.78
C ARG A 137 -33.56 -18.25 -0.55
N ARG A 138 -34.35 -18.21 -1.63
CA ARG A 138 -35.82 -18.28 -1.58
C ARG A 138 -36.20 -19.47 -0.69
N ARG A 139 -36.44 -19.21 0.59
CA ARG A 139 -37.03 -20.19 1.50
C ARG A 139 -38.44 -20.37 0.98
N ARG A 140 -38.78 -21.59 0.57
CA ARG A 140 -40.19 -21.97 0.46
C ARG A 140 -40.72 -21.86 1.87
N ASP A 141 -41.62 -20.92 2.09
CA ASP A 141 -42.22 -20.67 3.40
C ASP A 141 -42.88 -21.95 3.91
N ALA A 142 -42.27 -22.58 4.91
CA ALA A 142 -42.96 -23.52 5.78
C ALA A 142 -43.56 -22.69 6.92
N PRO A 143 -44.90 -22.70 7.11
CA PRO A 143 -45.52 -21.94 8.18
C PRO A 143 -45.29 -22.62 9.52
N GLY A 144 -44.74 -21.88 10.49
CA GLY A 144 -44.90 -22.20 11.92
C GLY A 144 -43.65 -22.61 12.69
N GLU A 145 -42.53 -21.91 12.54
CA GLU A 145 -41.38 -22.09 13.45
C GLU A 145 -40.95 -20.74 14.08
N PRO A 146 -40.68 -20.68 15.41
CA PRO A 146 -40.21 -19.47 16.07
C PRO A 146 -38.91 -18.98 15.43
N ARG A 147 -38.86 -17.70 15.05
CA ARG A 147 -37.65 -17.10 14.48
C ARG A 147 -36.52 -17.15 15.52
N PRO A 148 -35.39 -17.84 15.26
CA PRO A 148 -34.24 -17.73 16.14
C PRO A 148 -33.67 -16.30 16.09
N PRO A 149 -33.15 -15.75 17.20
CA PRO A 149 -32.46 -14.46 17.21
C PRO A 149 -31.34 -14.50 16.18
N LEU A 150 -31.15 -13.38 15.45
CA LEU A 150 -30.22 -13.25 14.32
C LEU A 150 -28.93 -14.03 14.58
N ALA A 151 -28.78 -15.16 13.88
CA ALA A 151 -27.68 -16.07 14.08
C ALA A 151 -26.35 -15.35 13.82
N HIS A 152 -25.42 -15.56 14.75
CA HIS A 152 -24.07 -14.98 14.79
C HIS A 152 -23.28 -15.17 13.47
N GLY A 153 -23.72 -16.07 12.59
CA GLY A 153 -23.12 -16.33 11.27
C GLY A 153 -23.42 -15.32 10.16
N THR A 154 -24.38 -14.40 10.33
CA THR A 154 -24.75 -13.44 9.25
C THR A 154 -24.05 -12.08 9.39
N LEU A 155 -23.59 -11.73 10.60
CA LEU A 155 -22.98 -10.44 10.90
C LEU A 155 -21.49 -10.41 10.52
N MET A 156 -20.77 -11.50 10.78
CA MET A 156 -19.34 -11.67 10.49
C MET A 156 -18.98 -11.38 9.01
N PRO A 157 -19.66 -11.96 8.01
CA PRO A 157 -19.38 -11.65 6.60
C PRO A 157 -19.69 -10.19 6.21
N LEU A 158 -20.72 -9.58 6.78
CA LEU A 158 -21.09 -8.18 6.54
C LEU A 158 -20.05 -7.21 7.11
N MET A 159 -19.46 -7.57 8.26
CA MET A 159 -18.39 -6.84 8.93
C MET A 159 -17.07 -6.91 8.16
N MET A 160 -16.77 -8.07 7.55
CA MET A 160 -15.60 -8.26 6.68
C MET A 160 -15.72 -7.50 5.35
N ILE A 161 -16.92 -7.40 4.78
CA ILE A 161 -17.21 -6.55 3.61
C ILE A 161 -17.04 -5.06 3.95
N GLY A 162 -17.46 -4.65 5.15
CA GLY A 162 -17.25 -3.29 5.66
C GLY A 162 -15.78 -2.93 5.93
N LEU A 163 -14.93 -3.92 6.18
CA LEU A 163 -13.48 -3.75 6.38
C LEU A 163 -12.73 -3.62 5.04
N ALA A 164 -13.22 -4.25 3.97
CA ALA A 164 -12.62 -4.22 2.63
C ALA A 164 -13.09 -3.04 1.76
N ALA A 165 -14.31 -2.53 1.96
CA ALA A 165 -14.90 -1.46 1.14
C ALA A 165 -14.66 -0.03 1.70
N GLY A 166 -13.93 0.08 2.80
CA GLY A 166 -13.83 1.34 3.53
C GLY A 166 -15.16 1.77 4.18
N PRO A 167 -15.18 2.92 4.89
CA PRO A 167 -16.21 3.27 5.87
C PRO A 167 -17.66 3.39 5.35
N LEU A 168 -17.89 3.44 4.03
CA LEU A 168 -19.23 3.39 3.43
C LEU A 168 -19.91 2.00 3.60
N GLY A 169 -19.12 0.92 3.65
CA GLY A 169 -19.64 -0.43 3.83
C GLY A 169 -20.14 -0.72 5.26
N LEU A 170 -19.68 0.05 6.26
CA LEU A 170 -20.08 -0.08 7.66
C LEU A 170 -21.33 0.75 8.02
N ALA A 171 -21.54 1.89 7.36
CA ALA A 171 -22.62 2.81 7.73
C ALA A 171 -24.02 2.25 7.41
N ALA A 172 -24.19 1.61 6.26
CA ALA A 172 -25.48 1.05 5.83
C ALA A 172 -26.03 -0.06 6.74
N PRO A 173 -25.25 -1.08 7.15
CA PRO A 173 -25.75 -2.13 8.03
C PRO A 173 -25.90 -1.70 9.50
N LEU A 174 -25.20 -0.64 9.93
CA LEU A 174 -25.28 -0.13 11.30
C LEU A 174 -26.45 0.84 11.53
N LEU A 175 -26.87 1.58 10.49
CA LEU A 175 -28.00 2.51 10.58
C LEU A 175 -29.35 1.82 10.31
N ALA A 176 -29.38 0.77 9.50
CA ALA A 176 -30.60 0.04 9.16
C ALA A 176 -31.40 -0.50 10.38
N PRO A 177 -30.78 -1.01 11.46
CA PRO A 177 -31.50 -1.48 12.64
C PRO A 177 -32.02 -0.32 13.51
N ALA A 178 -31.26 0.78 13.58
CA ALA A 178 -31.60 1.97 14.39
C ALA A 178 -32.81 2.72 13.82
N VAL A 179 -32.90 2.82 12.48
CA VAL A 179 -34.06 3.38 11.77
C VAL A 179 -35.29 2.48 11.94
N ARG A 180 -35.10 1.16 11.93
CA ARG A 180 -36.20 0.17 12.04
C ARG A 180 -36.79 0.06 13.45
N ARG A 181 -36.05 0.48 14.50
CA ARG A 181 -36.49 0.50 15.91
C ARG A 181 -37.00 1.87 16.41
N GLY A 182 -37.22 2.85 15.52
CA GLY A 182 -37.74 4.17 15.90
C GLY A 182 -36.75 5.10 16.60
N ARG A 183 -35.48 4.71 16.72
CA ARG A 183 -34.38 5.48 17.31
C ARG A 183 -33.68 6.36 16.27
N TRP A 184 -34.47 7.07 15.45
CA TRP A 184 -33.98 7.89 14.33
C TRP A 184 -33.15 9.10 14.80
N ARG A 185 -33.41 9.61 16.01
CA ARG A 185 -32.66 10.73 16.61
C ARG A 185 -31.20 10.36 16.94
N THR A 186 -30.93 9.16 17.45
CA THR A 186 -29.55 8.69 17.71
C THR A 186 -28.81 8.37 16.42
N ALA A 187 -29.51 7.84 15.41
CA ALA A 187 -28.95 7.65 14.07
C ALA A 187 -28.54 8.99 13.41
N LEU A 188 -29.32 10.06 13.59
CA LEU A 188 -28.98 11.39 13.09
C LEU A 188 -27.80 12.02 13.85
N VAL A 189 -27.79 11.95 15.19
CA VAL A 189 -26.72 12.54 16.01
C VAL A 189 -25.37 11.87 15.77
N LEU A 190 -25.35 10.55 15.53
CA LEU A 190 -24.11 9.81 15.21
C LEU A 190 -23.76 9.83 13.72
N GLY A 191 -24.76 9.91 12.84
CA GLY A 191 -24.55 9.98 11.39
C GLY A 191 -23.99 11.32 10.91
N MET A 192 -24.42 12.44 11.53
CA MET A 192 -23.98 13.78 11.16
C MET A 192 -22.44 14.00 11.25
N PRO A 193 -21.74 13.66 12.35
CA PRO A 193 -20.28 13.81 12.41
C PRO A 193 -19.56 12.87 11.43
N LEU A 194 -20.14 11.70 11.11
CA LEU A 194 -19.59 10.77 10.13
C LEU A 194 -19.66 11.36 8.71
N ILE A 195 -20.78 12.00 8.38
CA ILE A 195 -20.99 12.71 7.10
C ILE A 195 -20.07 13.93 7.01
N ALA A 196 -19.89 14.69 8.10
CA ALA A 196 -18.99 15.85 8.13
C ALA A 196 -17.51 15.44 7.97
N ALA A 197 -17.08 14.37 8.64
CA ALA A 197 -15.74 13.81 8.46
C ALA A 197 -15.52 13.35 7.00
N TRP A 198 -16.55 12.76 6.38
CA TRP A 198 -16.51 12.35 4.97
C TRP A 198 -16.45 13.53 4.00
N ALA A 199 -17.28 14.55 4.21
CA ALA A 199 -17.27 15.75 3.38
C ALA A 199 -15.89 16.43 3.43
N TRP A 200 -15.22 16.39 4.60
CA TRP A 200 -13.86 16.89 4.75
C TRP A 200 -12.84 16.03 3.99
N VAL A 201 -12.91 14.69 4.08
CA VAL A 201 -12.04 13.77 3.31
C VAL A 201 -12.23 13.96 1.80
N ALA A 202 -13.48 13.98 1.32
CA ALA A 202 -13.80 14.16 -0.09
C ALA A 202 -13.38 15.53 -0.63
N GLN A 203 -13.57 16.60 0.15
CA GLN A 203 -13.08 17.95 -0.20
C GLN A 203 -11.55 17.96 -0.33
N ARG A 204 -10.87 17.21 0.53
CA ARG A 204 -9.41 17.12 0.56
C ARG A 204 -8.87 16.36 -0.65
N GLU A 205 -9.55 15.28 -1.00
CA GLU A 205 -9.27 14.46 -2.17
C GLU A 205 -9.49 15.24 -3.48
N LEU A 206 -10.57 16.01 -3.59
CA LEU A 206 -10.83 16.89 -4.74
C LEU A 206 -9.85 18.05 -4.88
N ARG A 207 -9.24 18.51 -3.77
CA ARG A 207 -8.31 19.65 -3.78
C ARG A 207 -6.87 19.26 -4.02
N TRP A 208 -6.46 18.04 -3.67
CA TRP A 208 -5.04 17.68 -3.55
C TRP A 208 -4.63 16.36 -4.20
N ASP A 209 -5.41 15.80 -5.14
CA ASP A 209 -5.09 14.61 -5.95
C ASP A 209 -4.29 13.56 -5.14
N THR A 210 -4.88 13.15 -4.02
CA THR A 210 -4.16 12.29 -3.08
C THR A 210 -4.10 10.89 -3.68
N PRO A 211 -2.91 10.32 -3.92
CA PRO A 211 -2.82 9.00 -4.53
C PRO A 211 -3.50 7.97 -3.63
N LEU A 212 -4.38 7.15 -4.21
CA LEU A 212 -5.05 6.02 -3.56
C LEU A 212 -4.05 4.86 -3.34
N ASP A 213 -3.06 5.09 -2.48
CA ASP A 213 -2.05 4.10 -2.11
C ASP A 213 -2.32 3.50 -0.71
N LEU A 214 -1.54 2.51 -0.31
CA LEU A 214 -1.66 1.86 1.00
C LEU A 214 -1.29 2.79 2.18
N ARG A 215 -0.75 3.99 1.90
CA ARG A 215 -0.41 5.02 2.90
C ARG A 215 -1.53 6.02 3.09
N TRP A 216 -2.50 6.06 2.17
CA TRP A 216 -3.71 6.89 2.22
C TRP A 216 -4.36 6.91 3.60
N PRO A 217 -4.56 5.78 4.33
CA PRO A 217 -5.16 5.82 5.67
C PRO A 217 -4.36 6.69 6.67
N GLY A 218 -3.01 6.66 6.58
CA GLY A 218 -2.12 7.45 7.43
C GLY A 218 -2.16 8.96 7.14
N THR A 219 -2.55 9.38 5.94
CA THR A 219 -2.64 10.81 5.58
C THR A 219 -3.80 11.55 6.27
N PHE A 220 -4.75 10.79 6.85
CA PHE A 220 -5.89 11.30 7.61
C PHE A 220 -5.77 11.03 9.11
N GLY A 221 -4.55 10.82 9.62
CA GLY A 221 -4.25 10.21 10.92
C GLY A 221 -5.08 10.66 12.14
N TRP A 222 -5.55 11.92 12.21
CA TRP A 222 -6.42 12.37 13.31
C TRP A 222 -7.90 11.96 13.17
N VAL A 223 -8.41 11.71 11.96
CA VAL A 223 -9.82 11.36 11.68
C VAL A 223 -10.09 9.88 11.90
N GLN A 224 -9.13 9.02 11.57
CA GLN A 224 -9.24 7.57 11.64
C GLN A 224 -9.63 7.02 13.02
N PRO A 225 -9.02 7.43 14.14
CA PRO A 225 -9.41 6.93 15.46
C PRO A 225 -10.86 7.30 15.82
N TRP A 226 -11.35 8.47 15.41
CA TRP A 226 -12.73 8.89 15.68
C TRP A 226 -13.75 8.08 14.89
N VAL A 227 -13.44 7.72 13.63
CA VAL A 227 -14.31 6.84 12.83
C VAL A 227 -14.44 5.47 13.49
N ILE A 228 -13.34 4.91 14.00
CA ILE A 228 -13.35 3.63 14.71
C ILE A 228 -14.19 3.73 15.99
N VAL A 229 -13.99 4.77 16.79
CA VAL A 229 -14.76 4.98 18.03
C VAL A 229 -16.25 5.11 17.74
N ILE A 230 -16.65 5.86 16.71
CA ILE A 230 -18.05 6.04 16.33
C ILE A 230 -18.65 4.70 15.87
N VAL A 231 -17.95 3.96 15.02
CA VAL A 231 -18.40 2.64 14.54
C VAL A 231 -18.57 1.68 15.72
N VAL A 232 -17.58 1.58 16.60
CA VAL A 232 -17.63 0.71 17.79
C VAL A 232 -18.78 1.12 18.72
N THR A 233 -19.00 2.42 18.92
CA THR A 233 -20.09 2.93 19.77
C THR A 233 -21.46 2.61 19.18
N VAL A 234 -21.62 2.76 17.86
CA VAL A 234 -22.85 2.38 17.15
C VAL A 234 -23.07 0.86 17.22
N VAL A 235 -22.02 0.06 17.02
CA VAL A 235 -22.08 -1.41 17.18
C VAL A 235 -22.51 -1.77 18.59
N TRP A 236 -21.89 -1.19 19.62
CA TRP A 236 -22.21 -1.45 21.02
C TRP A 236 -23.68 -1.14 21.33
N THR A 237 -24.14 0.05 20.94
CA THR A 237 -25.53 0.49 21.19
C THR A 237 -26.59 -0.27 20.37
N VAL A 238 -26.21 -0.85 19.24
CA VAL A 238 -27.14 -1.61 18.39
C VAL A 238 -27.16 -3.09 18.74
N CYS A 239 -26.00 -3.67 19.09
CA CYS A 239 -25.82 -5.10 19.32
C CYS A 239 -26.00 -5.52 20.77
N TRP A 240 -25.84 -4.62 21.75
CA TRP A 240 -26.07 -4.90 23.17
C TRP A 240 -27.31 -4.17 23.67
N PRO A 241 -28.52 -4.74 23.53
CA PRO A 241 -29.69 -4.19 24.22
C PRO A 241 -29.50 -4.37 25.73
N ASP A 242 -29.99 -3.40 26.50
CA ASP A 242 -29.99 -3.43 27.97
C ASP A 242 -30.43 -4.82 28.45
N ALA A 243 -29.59 -5.45 29.28
CA ALA A 243 -30.01 -6.63 30.03
C ALA A 243 -31.18 -6.18 30.90
N THR A 244 -32.40 -6.57 30.53
CA THR A 244 -33.57 -6.34 31.37
C THR A 244 -33.28 -7.03 32.70
N PRO A 245 -33.28 -6.30 33.83
CA PRO A 245 -33.10 -6.92 35.14
C PRO A 245 -34.19 -7.97 35.33
N VAL A 246 -33.78 -9.17 35.78
CA VAL A 246 -34.61 -10.38 35.87
C VAL A 246 -35.66 -10.29 37.00
N ASP A 247 -35.74 -9.14 37.68
CA ASP A 247 -36.44 -9.03 38.96
C ASP A 247 -37.97 -8.89 38.85
N GLU A 248 -38.55 -8.60 37.68
CA GLU A 248 -40.02 -8.45 37.54
C GLU A 248 -40.79 -9.77 37.35
N VAL A 249 -40.13 -10.90 37.04
CA VAL A 249 -40.85 -12.17 36.78
C VAL A 249 -41.12 -12.97 38.07
N GLN A 250 -40.38 -12.71 39.16
CA GLN A 250 -40.60 -13.43 40.41
C GLN A 250 -41.69 -12.84 41.31
N GLU A 251 -42.04 -11.55 41.16
CA GLU A 251 -43.04 -10.92 42.03
C GLU A 251 -44.48 -11.31 41.65
N GLN A 252 -44.72 -11.67 40.38
CA GLN A 252 -46.04 -12.12 39.90
C GLN A 252 -46.32 -13.60 40.15
N ALA A 253 -45.30 -14.41 40.47
CA ALA A 253 -45.49 -15.83 40.81
C ALA A 253 -45.76 -16.06 42.31
N SER A 254 -45.60 -15.03 43.15
CA SER A 254 -45.83 -15.12 44.60
C SER A 254 -47.23 -14.68 45.03
N ASP A 255 -47.98 -13.99 44.18
CA ASP A 255 -49.28 -13.38 44.54
C ASP A 255 -50.49 -14.23 44.13
N ASP A 256 -50.26 -15.40 43.52
CA ASP A 256 -51.31 -16.31 43.02
C ASP A 256 -51.54 -17.54 43.94
N ASP A 257 -50.94 -17.56 45.15
CA ASP A 257 -50.98 -18.72 46.07
C ASP A 257 -51.43 -18.37 47.51
N HIS A 258 -52.23 -17.32 47.70
CA HIS A 258 -52.89 -16.98 48.99
C HIS A 258 -54.38 -16.65 48.87
#